data_AF-A0A953HCY2-F1
#
_entry.id   AF-A0A953HCY2-F1
#
_cell.length_a   1.000
_cell.length_b   1.000
_cell.length_c   1.000
_cell.angle_alpha   90.00
_cell.angle_beta   90.00
_cell.angle_gamma   90.00
#
_symmetry.space_group_name_H-M   'P 1'
#
loop_
_entity.id
_entity.type
_entity.pdbx_description
1 polymer ?
#
loop_
_entity_poly.entity_id
_entity_poly.type
_entity_poly.pdbx_seq_one_letter_code
_entity_poly.pdbx_strand_id
1 'polypeptide(L)'
;MFLVQVQGKAVGGGVGIAAAADYALAHESASVKLSELAVGIGPFVVGPAVERKVGTSAFSEMSIDASNWRTARWASDKGLYAELYTNHEDLSAGTQRMALTLAKSSPEAMAELKKSILERCRKTGMSCW
;
A
#
# COMPACT_ATOMS: atom_id res chain seq x y z
N MET A 1 0.11 -3.31 -14.61
CA MET A 1 -0.35 -3.32 -13.20
C MET A 1 0.82 -3.73 -12.31
N PHE A 2 0.96 -3.17 -11.11
CA PHE A 2 2.04 -3.44 -10.15
C PHE A 2 1.46 -4.09 -8.89
N LEU A 3 1.89 -5.32 -8.63
CA LEU A 3 1.50 -6.12 -7.47
C LEU A 3 2.64 -6.16 -6.46
N VAL A 4 2.32 -6.13 -5.17
CA VAL A 4 3.31 -6.30 -4.10
C VAL A 4 2.82 -7.34 -3.10
N GLN A 5 3.75 -8.21 -2.69
CA GLN A 5 3.57 -9.17 -1.61
C GLN A 5 4.42 -8.74 -0.41
N VAL A 6 3.78 -8.42 0.72
CA VAL A 6 4.46 -7.99 1.94
C VAL A 6 4.46 -9.13 2.96
N GLN A 7 5.63 -9.71 3.19
CA GLN A 7 5.76 -10.92 4.02
C GLN A 7 6.08 -10.62 5.49
N GLY A 8 6.42 -9.38 5.84
CA GLY A 8 6.86 -9.02 7.16
C GLY A 8 6.89 -7.51 7.35
N LYS A 9 7.55 -7.07 8.41
CA LYS A 9 7.52 -5.67 8.83
C LYS A 9 8.04 -4.71 7.75
N ALA A 10 7.32 -3.63 7.48
CA ALA A 10 7.71 -2.59 6.53
C ALA A 10 7.83 -1.22 7.22
N VAL A 11 8.92 -0.51 6.97
CA VAL A 11 9.19 0.81 7.58
C VAL A 11 9.61 1.83 6.53
N GLY A 12 9.12 3.06 6.67
CA GLY A 12 9.45 4.20 5.80
C GLY A 12 9.28 3.88 4.31
N GLY A 13 10.39 3.76 3.59
CA GLY A 13 10.44 3.37 2.17
C GLY A 13 9.64 2.10 1.82
N GLY A 14 9.65 1.09 2.71
CA GLY A 14 8.87 -0.14 2.48
C GLY A 14 7.36 0.09 2.48
N VAL A 15 6.87 1.02 3.33
CA VAL A 15 5.47 1.46 3.34
C VAL A 15 5.15 2.22 2.06
N GLY A 16 6.07 3.05 1.58
CA GLY A 16 5.95 3.76 0.30
C GLY A 16 5.81 2.81 -0.90
N ILE A 17 6.59 1.73 -0.95
CA ILE A 17 6.48 0.71 -2.01
C ILE A 17 5.12 0.00 -1.96
N ALA A 18 4.67 -0.40 -0.76
CA ALA A 18 3.36 -1.02 -0.59
C ALA A 18 2.22 -0.08 -1.00
N ALA A 19 2.33 1.22 -0.69
CA ALA A 19 1.35 2.23 -1.06
C ALA A 19 1.38 2.61 -2.55
N ALA A 20 2.52 2.48 -3.22
CA ALA A 20 2.66 2.67 -4.65
C ALA A 20 2.07 1.50 -5.47
N ALA A 21 1.89 0.33 -4.84
CA ALA A 21 1.29 -0.83 -5.48
C ALA A 21 -0.17 -0.56 -5.90
N ASP A 22 -0.54 -1.08 -7.07
CA ASP A 22 -1.93 -1.09 -7.50
C ASP A 22 -2.73 -2.05 -6.61
N TYR A 23 -2.13 -3.20 -6.25
CA TYR A 23 -2.70 -4.20 -5.35
C TYR A 23 -1.61 -4.77 -4.43
N ALA A 24 -1.84 -4.73 -3.12
CA ALA A 24 -0.89 -5.22 -2.12
C ALA A 24 -1.53 -6.34 -1.30
N LEU A 25 -0.90 -7.51 -1.29
CA LEU A 25 -1.26 -8.64 -0.44
C LEU A 25 -0.25 -8.74 0.69
N ALA A 26 -0.69 -9.07 1.89
CA ALA A 26 0.21 -9.10 3.04
C ALA A 26 -0.01 -10.30 3.96
N HIS A 27 1.06 -10.70 4.64
CA HIS A 27 0.98 -11.64 5.76
C HIS A 27 0.53 -10.90 7.03
N GLU A 28 -0.08 -11.59 8.00
CA GLU A 28 -0.50 -10.98 9.26
C GLU A 28 0.66 -10.40 10.10
N SER A 29 1.88 -10.88 9.86
CA SER A 29 3.11 -10.36 10.48
C SER A 29 3.62 -9.05 9.84
N ALA A 30 2.99 -8.59 8.75
CA ALA A 30 3.38 -7.39 8.01
C ALA A 30 2.94 -6.09 8.69
N SER A 31 3.49 -5.81 9.87
CA SER A 31 3.26 -4.53 10.54
C SER A 31 3.95 -3.37 9.81
N VAL A 32 3.35 -2.18 9.84
CA VAL A 32 3.86 -0.99 9.16
C VAL A 32 4.18 0.16 10.11
N LYS A 33 5.17 0.97 9.74
CA LYS A 33 5.55 2.17 10.50
C LYS A 33 6.17 3.24 9.58
N LEU A 34 5.79 4.50 9.76
CA LEU A 34 6.57 5.63 9.25
C LEU A 34 7.48 6.07 10.39
N SER A 35 8.79 6.06 10.19
CA SER A 35 9.79 6.37 11.23
C SER A 35 10.54 7.66 10.98
N GLU A 36 10.20 8.37 9.91
CA GLU A 36 10.88 9.56 9.44
C GLU A 36 10.90 10.65 10.53
N LEU A 37 9.77 10.88 11.21
CA LEU A 37 9.70 11.93 12.23
C LEU A 37 10.58 11.60 13.45
N ALA A 38 10.76 10.32 13.77
CA ALA A 38 11.63 9.87 14.86
C ALA A 38 13.12 10.17 14.60
N VAL A 39 13.50 10.38 13.33
CA VAL A 39 14.86 10.80 12.93
C VAL A 39 14.91 12.27 12.48
N GLY A 40 13.85 13.05 12.77
CA GLY A 40 13.81 14.50 12.56
C GLY A 40 13.44 14.95 11.15
N ILE A 41 12.89 14.07 10.30
CA ILE A 41 12.45 14.43 8.95
C ILE A 41 10.99 14.03 8.71
N GLY A 42 10.29 14.74 7.81
CA GLY A 42 8.95 14.32 7.40
C GLY A 42 9.01 13.20 6.35
N PRO A 43 7.96 12.37 6.21
CA PRO A 43 7.85 11.37 5.15
C PRO A 43 7.55 12.03 3.79
N PHE A 44 8.39 12.95 3.32
CA PHE A 44 8.10 13.77 2.14
C PHE A 44 8.23 13.02 0.81
N VAL A 45 9.08 12.00 0.76
CA VAL A 45 9.29 11.20 -0.46
C VAL A 45 8.19 10.16 -0.63
N VAL A 46 7.81 9.49 0.45
CA VAL A 46 6.78 8.43 0.42
C VAL A 46 5.38 8.96 0.71
N GLY A 47 5.28 10.13 1.34
CA GLY A 47 4.03 10.72 1.85
C GLY A 47 2.93 10.81 0.82
N PRO A 48 3.15 11.37 -0.39
CA PRO A 48 2.09 11.45 -1.39
C PRO A 48 1.53 10.07 -1.80
N ALA A 49 2.39 9.04 -1.87
CA ALA A 49 1.95 7.70 -2.21
C ALA A 49 1.19 7.05 -1.05
N VAL A 50 1.68 7.20 0.18
CA VAL A 50 1.07 6.66 1.40
C VAL A 50 -0.26 7.34 1.68
N GLU A 51 -0.30 8.66 1.73
CA GLU A 51 -1.52 9.46 1.95
C GLU A 51 -2.60 9.14 0.92
N ARG A 52 -2.25 9.01 -0.36
CA ARG A 52 -3.20 8.60 -1.40
C ARG A 52 -3.80 7.22 -1.14
N LYS A 53 -3.03 6.29 -0.58
CA LYS A 53 -3.45 4.91 -0.36
C LYS A 53 -4.25 4.73 0.93
N VAL A 54 -3.82 5.36 2.02
CA VAL A 54 -4.41 5.17 3.37
C VAL A 54 -5.33 6.31 3.82
N GLY A 55 -5.35 7.41 3.08
CA GLY A 55 -6.06 8.63 3.42
C GLY A 55 -5.27 9.54 4.37
N THR A 56 -5.65 10.82 4.39
CA THR A 56 -4.98 11.88 5.16
C THR A 56 -4.98 11.58 6.67
N SER A 57 -6.09 11.11 7.23
CA SER A 57 -6.20 10.83 8.66
C SER A 57 -5.24 9.73 9.13
N ALA A 58 -5.19 8.60 8.42
CA ALA A 58 -4.29 7.50 8.76
C ALA A 58 -2.82 7.88 8.53
N PHE A 59 -2.55 8.65 7.46
CA PHE A 59 -1.20 9.17 7.20
C PHE A 59 -0.72 10.11 8.31
N SER A 60 -1.56 11.03 8.78
CA SER A 60 -1.23 11.90 9.92
C SER A 60 -0.98 11.10 11.19
N GLU A 61 -1.83 10.11 11.50
CA GLU A 61 -1.66 9.21 12.65
C GLU A 61 -0.31 8.49 12.61
N MET A 62 0.06 7.90 11.46
CA MET A 62 1.34 7.21 11.30
C MET A 62 2.55 8.15 11.35
N SER A 63 2.42 9.35 10.78
CA SER A 63 3.53 10.30 10.69
C SER A 63 3.85 10.94 12.04
N ILE A 64 2.82 11.23 12.84
CA ILE A 64 2.96 11.81 14.18
C ILE A 64 3.43 10.73 15.16
N ASP A 65 2.83 9.55 15.13
CA ASP A 65 3.18 8.43 16.01
C ASP A 65 4.29 7.55 15.40
N ALA A 66 5.43 8.18 15.09
CA ALA A 66 6.51 7.58 14.31
C ALA A 66 7.31 6.46 15.02
N SER A 67 7.02 6.21 16.30
CA SER A 67 7.69 5.18 17.09
C SER A 67 6.94 3.84 17.10
N ASN A 68 5.62 3.87 16.92
CA ASN A 68 4.75 2.71 17.06
C ASN A 68 4.50 1.95 15.75
N TRP A 69 4.33 0.63 15.87
CA TRP A 69 3.98 -0.24 14.75
C TRP A 69 2.46 -0.36 14.64
N ARG A 70 1.93 -0.23 13.43
CA ARG A 70 0.55 -0.59 13.10
C ARG A 70 0.49 -2.02 12.60
N THR A 71 -0.52 -2.78 13.03
CA THR A 71 -0.68 -4.19 12.64
C THR A 71 -1.04 -4.33 11.16
N ALA A 72 -0.84 -5.52 10.58
CA ALA A 72 -1.27 -5.80 9.22
C ALA A 72 -2.80 -5.62 9.05
N ARG A 73 -3.59 -5.98 10.08
CA ARG A 73 -5.03 -5.75 10.11
C ARG A 73 -5.38 -4.27 10.02
N TRP A 74 -4.78 -3.43 10.87
CA TRP A 74 -4.98 -1.98 10.79
C TRP A 74 -4.61 -1.44 9.39
N ALA A 75 -3.50 -1.91 8.83
CA ALA A 75 -3.07 -1.49 7.49
C ALA A 75 -4.06 -1.89 6.39
N SER A 76 -4.69 -3.07 6.52
CA SER A 76 -5.77 -3.49 5.61
C SER A 76 -7.03 -2.67 5.80
N ASP A 77 -7.45 -2.40 7.05
CA ASP A 77 -8.62 -1.57 7.35
C ASP A 77 -8.47 -0.13 6.82
N LYS A 78 -7.23 0.37 6.73
CA LYS A 78 -6.91 1.67 6.12
C LYS A 78 -6.67 1.60 4.61
N GLY A 79 -6.80 0.45 3.96
CA GLY A 79 -6.66 0.31 2.51
C GLY A 79 -5.22 0.19 1.98
N LEU A 80 -4.22 0.06 2.85
CA LEU A 80 -2.84 -0.21 2.43
C LEU A 80 -2.72 -1.62 1.85
N TYR A 81 -3.38 -2.59 2.47
CA TYR A 81 -3.40 -4.00 2.05
C TYR A 81 -4.80 -4.41 1.60
N ALA A 82 -4.88 -4.97 0.40
CA ALA A 82 -6.13 -5.45 -0.19
C ALA A 82 -6.54 -6.82 0.36
N GLU A 83 -5.58 -7.68 0.68
CA GLU A 83 -5.81 -9.01 1.23
C GLU A 83 -4.80 -9.34 2.31
N LEU A 84 -5.24 -10.08 3.33
CA LEU A 84 -4.41 -10.59 4.42
C LEU A 84 -4.43 -12.11 4.47
N TYR A 85 -3.27 -12.67 4.75
CA TYR A 85 -3.04 -14.11 4.82
C TYR A 85 -2.33 -14.46 6.14
N THR A 86 -2.67 -15.62 6.69
CA THR A 86 -2.06 -16.16 7.92
C THR A 86 -0.93 -17.16 7.64
N ASN A 87 -0.74 -17.54 6.38
CA ASN A 87 0.32 -18.44 5.93
C ASN A 87 1.03 -17.85 4.69
N HIS A 88 2.34 -17.98 4.64
CA HIS A 88 3.19 -17.53 3.53
C HIS A 88 2.93 -18.30 2.23
N GLU A 89 2.57 -19.59 2.33
CA GLU A 89 2.23 -20.40 1.15
C GLU A 89 0.96 -19.88 0.48
N ASP A 90 -0.09 -19.63 1.26
CA ASP A 90 -1.35 -19.08 0.77
C ASP A 90 -1.17 -17.66 0.22
N LEU A 91 -0.35 -16.83 0.87
CA LEU A 91 -0.01 -15.50 0.37
C LEU A 91 0.67 -15.57 -1.00
N SER A 92 1.61 -16.49 -1.17
CA SER A 92 2.33 -16.68 -2.44
C SER A 92 1.40 -17.23 -3.53
N ALA A 93 0.56 -18.21 -3.18
CA ALA A 93 -0.46 -18.75 -4.08
C ALA A 93 -1.49 -17.69 -4.50
N GLY A 94 -1.93 -16.84 -3.56
CA GLY A 94 -2.83 -15.72 -3.81
C GLY A 94 -2.22 -14.67 -4.73
N THR A 95 -0.95 -14.33 -4.49
CA THR A 95 -0.18 -13.43 -5.34
C THR A 95 -0.05 -13.97 -6.76
N GLN A 96 0.30 -15.25 -6.91
CA GLN A 96 0.43 -15.90 -8.22
C GLN A 96 -0.91 -15.98 -8.95
N ARG A 97 -2.00 -16.32 -8.25
CA ARG A 97 -3.36 -16.32 -8.79
C ARG A 97 -3.74 -14.95 -9.35
N MET A 98 -3.50 -13.88 -8.59
CA MET A 98 -3.78 -12.51 -9.03
C MET A 98 -2.92 -12.12 -10.23
N ALA A 99 -1.62 -12.43 -10.20
CA ALA A 99 -0.70 -12.17 -11.30
C ALA A 99 -1.15 -12.87 -12.60
N LEU A 100 -1.55 -14.15 -12.53
CA LEU A 100 -2.06 -14.90 -13.67
C LEU A 100 -3.39 -14.36 -14.21
N THR A 101 -4.26 -13.88 -13.32
CA THR A 101 -5.53 -13.25 -13.72
C THR A 101 -5.26 -11.96 -14.51
N LEU A 102 -4.36 -11.12 -14.02
CA LEU A 102 -3.95 -9.90 -14.72
C LEU A 102 -3.22 -10.21 -16.03
N ALA A 103 -2.35 -11.22 -16.05
CA ALA A 103 -1.63 -11.63 -17.27
C ALA A 103 -2.56 -12.12 -18.39
N LYS A 104 -3.74 -12.65 -18.04
CA LYS A 104 -4.77 -13.07 -19.01
C LYS A 104 -5.69 -11.93 -19.46
N SER A 105 -5.63 -10.77 -18.81
CA SER A 105 -6.46 -9.60 -19.12
C SER A 105 -5.89 -8.80 -20.29
N SER A 106 -6.72 -8.00 -20.98
CA SER A 106 -6.25 -7.13 -22.07
C SER A 106 -5.20 -6.11 -21.55
N PRO A 107 -3.99 -6.08 -22.14
CA PRO A 107 -2.97 -5.10 -21.78
C PRO A 107 -3.43 -3.65 -21.93
N GLU A 108 -4.19 -3.36 -22.99
CA GLU A 108 -4.73 -2.03 -23.29
C GLU A 108 -5.74 -1.60 -22.22
N ALA A 109 -6.67 -2.48 -21.86
CA ALA A 109 -7.66 -2.22 -20.82
C ALA A 109 -6.98 -1.97 -19.46
N MET A 110 -5.94 -2.75 -19.13
CA MET A 110 -5.18 -2.54 -17.89
C MET A 110 -4.41 -1.23 -17.89
N ALA A 111 -3.85 -0.80 -19.03
CA ALA A 111 -3.13 0.46 -19.16
C ALA A 111 -4.08 1.66 -18.96
N GLU A 112 -5.24 1.65 -19.64
CA GLU A 112 -6.26 2.69 -19.50
C GLU A 112 -6.87 2.71 -18.09
N LEU A 113 -7.12 1.55 -17.49
CA LEU A 113 -7.57 1.47 -16.10
C LEU A 113 -6.54 2.12 -15.16
N LYS A 114 -5.26 1.75 -15.26
CA LYS A 114 -4.21 2.34 -14.41
C LYS A 114 -4.11 3.85 -14.61
N LYS A 115 -4.14 4.31 -15.86
CA LYS A 115 -4.12 5.74 -16.18
C LYS A 115 -5.30 6.46 -15.54
N SER A 116 -6.52 5.93 -15.66
CA SER A 116 -7.72 6.53 -15.08
C SER A 116 -7.69 6.59 -13.54
N ILE A 117 -7.10 5.60 -12.87
CA ILE A 117 -6.92 5.58 -11.40
C ILE A 117 -5.97 6.72 -10.99
N LEU A 118 -4.83 6.85 -11.67
CA LEU A 118 -3.82 7.86 -11.35
C LEU A 118 -4.27 9.28 -11.70
N GLU A 119 -4.98 9.47 -12.83
CA GLU A 119 -5.49 10.78 -13.23
C GLU A 119 -6.60 11.30 -12.31
N ARG A 120 -7.50 10.41 -11.84
CA ARG A 120 -8.51 10.78 -10.84
C ARG A 120 -7.87 11.32 -9.57
N CYS A 121 -6.81 10.67 -9.09
CA CYS A 121 -6.06 11.16 -7.93
C CYS A 121 -5.46 12.55 -8.17
N ARG A 122 -5.06 12.89 -9.42
CA ARG A 122 -4.41 14.17 -9.74
C ARG A 122 -5.39 15.34 -9.87
N LYS A 123 -6.63 15.09 -10.33
CA LYS A 123 -7.59 16.17 -10.65
C LYS A 123 -8.40 16.64 -9.44
N THR A 124 -8.56 15.83 -8.40
CA THR A 124 -9.44 16.18 -7.27
C THR A 124 -8.77 17.02 -6.19
N GLY A 125 -7.44 17.15 -6.12
CA GLY A 125 -6.76 17.94 -5.06
C GLY A 125 -7.12 17.51 -3.62
N MET A 126 -7.86 16.42 -3.47
CA MET A 126 -8.43 15.84 -2.27
C MET A 126 -8.16 14.35 -2.36
N SER A 127 -7.67 13.80 -1.26
CA SER A 127 -7.49 12.37 -1.04
C SER A 127 -8.74 11.64 -1.53
N CYS A 128 -8.55 10.66 -2.43
CA CYS A 128 -9.62 9.77 -2.85
C CYS A 128 -10.25 9.13 -1.61
N TRP A 129 -11.50 9.50 -1.33
CA TRP A 129 -12.44 8.68 -0.57
C TRP A 129 -13.16 7.77 -1.57
#